data_AF-A0A1V2RKR6-F1
#
_entry.id   AF-A0A1V2RKR6-F1
#
_cell.length_a   1.000
_cell.length_b   1.000
_cell.length_c   1.000
_cell.angle_alpha   90.00
_cell.angle_beta   90.00
_cell.angle_gamma   90.00
#
_symmetry.space_group_name_H-M   'P 1'
#
loop_
_entity.id
_entity.type
_entity.pdbx_description
1 polymer ?
#
loop_
_entity_poly.entity_id
_entity_poly.type
_entity_poly.pdbx_seq_one_letter_code
_entity_poly.pdbx_strand_id
1 'polypeptide(L)'
;MTPNRTVQTMKPATAAKKLGVYLQATPAEFQEGVVSRTELSALQADPPEWLRDLRNNGPHPRPVVAAKLGISIAGLARGGVTGALTTAEIDALKRDLPEWLRQERATQAEVRKEAARVKEKREKEKAQEKDAAEDDKPRRRPS
;
A
#
# COMPACT_ATOMS: atom_id res chain seq x y z
N MET A 1 30.58 11.94 20.51
CA MET A 1 29.13 11.96 20.79
C MET A 1 28.44 10.90 19.94
N THR A 2 27.89 9.85 20.55
CA THR A 2 26.90 8.99 19.88
C THR A 2 25.55 9.74 19.90
N PRO A 3 24.86 9.91 18.76
CA PRO A 3 23.58 10.58 18.74
C PRO A 3 22.57 9.73 19.51
N ASN A 4 21.94 10.33 20.52
CA ASN A 4 20.89 9.70 21.31
C ASN A 4 19.70 9.41 20.38
N ARG A 5 19.58 8.15 19.92
CA ARG A 5 18.57 7.73 18.95
C ARG A 5 17.23 7.70 19.68
N THR A 6 16.49 8.81 19.63
CA THR A 6 15.14 8.88 20.18
C THR A 6 14.31 7.75 19.59
N VAL A 7 13.76 6.91 20.45
CA VAL A 7 12.89 5.81 20.03
C VAL A 7 11.64 6.43 19.44
N GLN A 8 11.56 6.50 18.11
CA GLN A 8 10.37 6.99 17.43
C GLN A 8 9.26 5.96 17.61
N THR A 9 8.31 6.31 18.47
CA THR A 9 7.07 5.59 18.67
C THR A 9 5.97 6.16 17.78
N MET A 10 4.99 5.33 17.41
CA MET A 10 3.83 5.75 16.65
C MET A 10 2.55 5.19 17.26
N LYS A 11 1.44 5.91 17.03
CA LYS A 11 0.11 5.49 17.45
C LYS A 11 -0.26 4.12 16.83
N PRO A 12 -0.98 3.24 17.54
CA PRO A 12 -1.46 1.96 17.03
C PRO A 12 -2.19 2.07 15.70
N ALA A 13 -3.00 3.10 15.51
CA ALA A 13 -3.68 3.35 14.23
C ALA A 13 -2.70 3.50 13.06
N THR A 14 -1.57 4.17 13.27
CA THR A 14 -0.51 4.31 12.26
C THR A 14 0.21 2.98 12.05
N ALA A 15 0.48 2.23 13.12
CA ALA A 15 1.12 0.92 13.03
C ALA A 15 0.23 -0.09 12.29
N ALA A 16 -1.05 -0.20 12.64
CA ALA A 16 -2.04 -1.03 11.96
C ALA A 16 -2.13 -0.69 10.46
N LYS A 17 -2.16 0.61 10.12
CA LYS A 17 -2.14 1.06 8.71
C LYS A 17 -0.88 0.58 7.98
N LYS A 18 0.30 0.61 8.62
CA LYS A 18 1.55 0.11 8.04
C LYS A 18 1.61 -1.41 7.96
N LEU A 19 0.94 -2.11 8.88
CA LEU A 19 0.84 -3.57 8.87
C LEU A 19 -0.22 -4.09 7.90
N GLY A 20 -1.12 -3.21 7.43
CA GLY A 20 -2.21 -3.54 6.51
C GLY A 20 -3.39 -4.22 7.20
N VAL A 21 -3.60 -3.99 8.50
CA VAL A 21 -4.67 -4.65 9.28
C VAL A 21 -5.69 -3.67 9.82
N TYR A 22 -6.88 -4.17 10.16
CA TYR A 22 -7.93 -3.38 10.78
C TYR A 22 -7.71 -3.29 12.29
N LEU A 23 -7.47 -2.08 12.80
CA LEU A 23 -7.08 -1.84 14.20
C LEU A 23 -8.06 -2.44 15.22
N GLN A 24 -9.36 -2.31 14.98
CA GLN A 24 -10.38 -2.78 15.94
C GLN A 24 -10.42 -4.31 16.07
N ALA A 25 -9.80 -5.04 15.14
CA ALA A 25 -9.67 -6.50 15.19
C ALA A 25 -8.32 -6.97 15.77
N THR A 26 -7.41 -6.04 16.12
CA THR A 26 -6.13 -6.39 16.77
C THR A 26 -6.32 -6.61 18.28
N PRO A 27 -5.42 -7.33 18.97
CA PRO A 27 -5.48 -7.51 20.42
C PRO A 27 -5.45 -6.18 21.20
N ALA A 28 -6.06 -6.15 22.38
CA ALA A 28 -6.18 -4.94 23.20
C ALA A 28 -4.82 -4.32 23.53
N GLU A 29 -3.81 -5.17 23.78
CA GLU A 29 -2.43 -4.76 24.05
C GLU A 29 -1.83 -3.97 22.89
N PHE A 30 -2.19 -4.32 21.66
CA PHE A 30 -1.78 -3.58 20.47
C PHE A 30 -2.58 -2.29 20.30
N GLN A 31 -3.87 -2.30 20.63
CA GLN A 31 -4.75 -1.12 20.48
C GLN A 31 -4.45 0.00 21.47
N GLU A 32 -4.08 -0.35 22.70
CA GLU A 32 -3.86 0.60 23.80
C GLU A 32 -2.38 1.03 23.92
N GLY A 33 -1.45 0.24 23.36
CA GLY A 33 -0.02 0.49 23.45
C GLY A 33 0.52 1.60 22.54
N VAL A 34 1.83 1.77 22.54
CA VAL A 34 2.57 2.53 21.52
C VAL A 34 3.49 1.57 20.79
N VAL A 35 3.63 1.73 19.48
CA VAL A 35 4.46 0.84 18.66
C VAL A 35 5.70 1.59 18.21
N SER A 36 6.88 1.13 18.63
CA SER A 36 8.15 1.65 18.14
C SER A 36 8.41 1.21 16.70
N ARG A 37 9.29 1.93 16.00
CA ARG A 37 9.76 1.50 14.68
C ARG A 37 10.38 0.10 14.70
N THR A 38 11.06 -0.27 15.78
CA THR A 38 11.70 -1.59 15.94
C THR A 38 10.65 -2.68 16.10
N GLU A 39 9.65 -2.49 16.96
CA GLU A 39 8.55 -3.45 17.14
C GLU A 39 7.74 -3.63 15.87
N LEU A 40 7.45 -2.54 15.14
CA LEU A 40 6.79 -2.63 13.85
C LEU A 40 7.58 -3.49 12.86
N SER A 41 8.91 -3.31 12.80
CA SER A 41 9.78 -4.13 11.95
C SER A 41 9.80 -5.58 12.40
N ALA A 42 9.81 -5.86 13.71
CA ALA A 42 9.74 -7.21 14.25
C ALA A 42 8.42 -7.90 13.86
N LEU A 43 7.27 -7.23 14.04
CA LEU A 43 5.96 -7.71 13.61
C LEU A 43 5.85 -7.95 12.10
N GLN A 44 6.64 -7.23 11.30
CA GLN A 44 6.72 -7.45 9.86
C GLN A 44 7.59 -8.64 9.50
N ALA A 45 8.72 -8.81 10.19
CA ALA A 45 9.70 -9.86 9.93
C ALA A 45 9.23 -11.23 10.44
N ASP A 46 8.71 -11.28 11.67
CA ASP A 46 8.13 -12.47 12.28
C ASP A 46 6.71 -12.16 12.77
N PRO A 47 5.71 -12.22 11.88
CA PRO A 47 4.35 -11.88 12.24
C PRO A 47 3.79 -12.96 13.19
N PRO A 48 3.23 -12.59 14.36
CA PRO A 48 2.56 -13.53 15.25
C PRO A 48 1.28 -14.10 14.60
N GLU A 49 0.74 -15.16 15.19
CA GLU A 49 -0.42 -15.89 14.64
C GLU A 49 -1.64 -14.99 14.41
N TRP A 50 -2.01 -14.15 15.39
CA TRP A 50 -3.13 -13.20 15.25
C TRP A 50 -2.94 -12.25 14.06
N LEU A 51 -1.69 -11.84 13.76
CA LEU A 51 -1.40 -10.94 12.65
C LEU A 51 -1.48 -11.69 11.31
N ARG A 52 -1.06 -12.96 11.28
CA ARG A 52 -1.22 -13.84 10.11
C ARG A 52 -2.70 -14.09 9.82
N ASP A 53 -3.48 -14.39 10.85
CA ASP A 53 -4.92 -14.63 10.75
C ASP A 53 -5.66 -13.40 10.19
N LEU A 54 -5.42 -12.22 10.76
CA LEU A 54 -6.01 -10.97 10.25
C LEU A 54 -5.63 -10.68 8.79
N ARG A 55 -4.41 -11.01 8.36
CA ARG A 55 -3.98 -10.81 6.96
C ARG A 55 -4.60 -11.82 5.99
N ASN A 56 -4.90 -13.02 6.47
CA ASN A 56 -5.47 -14.10 5.66
C ASN A 56 -7.00 -13.98 5.59
N ASN A 57 -7.65 -13.77 6.72
CA ASN A 57 -9.10 -13.89 6.88
C ASN A 57 -9.78 -12.52 7.02
N GLY A 58 -9.06 -11.51 7.49
CA GLY A 58 -9.60 -10.18 7.77
C GLY A 58 -10.20 -10.11 9.18
N PRO A 59 -10.97 -9.05 9.48
CA PRO A 59 -11.46 -8.02 8.58
C PRO A 59 -10.34 -7.17 7.96
N HIS A 60 -10.36 -7.01 6.64
CA HIS A 60 -9.38 -6.26 5.87
C HIS A 60 -9.75 -4.77 5.83
N PRO A 61 -8.79 -3.85 6.06
CA PRO A 61 -9.06 -2.43 5.94
C PRO A 61 -9.32 -2.05 4.46
N ARG A 62 -10.06 -0.95 4.24
CA ARG A 62 -10.47 -0.47 2.91
C ARG A 62 -9.37 -0.50 1.82
N PRO A 63 -8.11 -0.08 2.10
CA PRO A 63 -7.04 -0.17 1.10
C PRO A 63 -6.75 -1.60 0.63
N VAL A 64 -6.79 -2.56 1.56
CA VAL A 64 -6.57 -3.98 1.27
C VAL A 64 -7.77 -4.58 0.56
N VAL A 65 -8.99 -4.20 0.95
CA VAL A 65 -10.22 -4.60 0.24
C VAL A 65 -10.19 -4.13 -1.21
N ALA A 66 -9.91 -2.85 -1.45
CA ALA A 66 -9.81 -2.28 -2.80
C ALA A 66 -8.74 -2.99 -3.65
N ALA A 67 -7.57 -3.27 -3.05
CA ALA A 67 -6.52 -4.02 -3.72
C ALA A 67 -6.94 -5.45 -4.08
N LYS A 68 -7.57 -6.19 -3.15
CA LYS A 68 -8.08 -7.55 -3.38
C LYS A 68 -9.21 -7.60 -4.42
N LEU A 69 -10.02 -6.54 -4.51
CA LEU A 69 -11.06 -6.39 -5.54
C LEU A 69 -10.52 -5.87 -6.87
N GLY A 70 -9.30 -5.33 -6.92
CA GLY A 70 -8.71 -4.80 -8.15
C GLY A 70 -9.27 -3.45 -8.58
N ILE A 71 -9.73 -2.63 -7.64
CA ILE A 71 -10.33 -1.32 -7.86
C ILE A 71 -9.63 -0.23 -7.03
N SER A 72 -9.99 1.04 -7.24
CA SER A 72 -9.51 2.14 -6.39
C SER A 72 -10.31 2.22 -5.08
N ILE A 73 -9.73 2.86 -4.04
CA ILE A 73 -10.45 3.14 -2.78
C ILE A 73 -11.67 4.02 -3.02
N ALA A 74 -11.59 4.95 -3.99
CA ALA A 74 -12.71 5.78 -4.39
C ALA A 74 -13.82 4.95 -5.08
N GLY A 75 -13.44 4.01 -5.95
CA GLY A 75 -14.37 3.08 -6.58
C GLY A 75 -15.06 2.17 -5.57
N LEU A 76 -14.33 1.70 -4.56
CA LEU A 76 -14.89 0.94 -3.45
C LEU A 76 -15.98 1.76 -2.70
N ALA A 77 -15.71 3.04 -2.44
CA ALA A 77 -16.67 3.94 -1.80
C ALA A 77 -17.92 4.19 -2.66
N ARG A 78 -17.76 4.35 -3.98
CA ARG A 78 -18.88 4.48 -4.94
C ARG A 78 -19.75 3.23 -5.00
N GLY A 79 -19.15 2.06 -4.82
CA GLY A 79 -19.86 0.78 -4.66
C GLY A 79 -20.59 0.62 -3.31
N GLY A 80 -20.60 1.64 -2.45
CA GLY A 80 -21.25 1.60 -1.14
C GLY A 80 -20.46 0.89 -0.04
N VAL A 81 -19.27 0.37 -0.34
CA VAL A 81 -18.44 -0.32 0.65
C VAL A 81 -17.54 0.69 1.38
N THR A 82 -17.95 1.03 2.60
CA THR A 82 -17.25 2.01 3.45
C THR A 82 -16.49 1.38 4.62
N GLY A 83 -16.77 0.11 4.94
CA GLY A 83 -16.19 -0.63 6.05
C GLY A 83 -15.02 -1.54 5.69
N ALA A 84 -14.53 -2.27 6.70
CA ALA A 84 -13.63 -3.39 6.52
C ALA A 84 -14.44 -4.63 6.07
N LEU A 85 -13.84 -5.49 5.25
CA LEU A 85 -14.47 -6.74 4.79
C LEU A 85 -13.56 -7.94 5.06
N THR A 86 -14.14 -9.06 5.44
CA THR A 86 -13.48 -10.35 5.53
C THR A 86 -13.14 -10.91 4.14
N THR A 87 -12.25 -11.91 4.09
CA THR A 87 -11.95 -12.61 2.84
C THR A 87 -13.19 -13.28 2.26
N ALA A 88 -14.07 -13.85 3.10
CA ALA A 88 -15.31 -14.48 2.66
C ALA A 88 -16.26 -13.49 1.96
N GLU A 89 -16.44 -12.29 2.52
CA GLU A 89 -17.27 -11.23 1.91
C GLU A 89 -16.65 -10.71 0.61
N ILE A 90 -15.32 -10.56 0.57
CA ILE A 90 -14.61 -10.17 -0.66
C ILE A 90 -14.82 -11.22 -1.75
N ASP A 91 -14.72 -12.50 -1.41
CA ASP A 91 -14.88 -13.58 -2.36
C ASP A 91 -16.34 -13.74 -2.80
N ALA A 92 -17.31 -13.41 -1.95
CA ALA A 92 -18.70 -13.26 -2.36
C ALA A 92 -18.86 -12.14 -3.42
N LEU A 93 -18.32 -10.95 -3.17
CA LEU A 93 -18.35 -9.85 -4.14
C LEU A 93 -17.67 -10.20 -5.47
N LYS A 94 -16.57 -10.95 -5.44
CA LYS A 94 -15.90 -11.41 -6.65
C LYS A 94 -16.74 -12.41 -7.45
N ARG A 95 -17.47 -13.29 -6.76
CA ARG A 95 -18.35 -14.30 -7.39
C ARG A 95 -19.59 -13.65 -7.98
N ASP A 96 -20.25 -12.80 -7.22
CA ASP A 96 -21.48 -12.12 -7.64
C ASP A 96 -21.21 -11.09 -8.73
N LEU A 97 -19.98 -10.53 -8.72
CA LEU A 97 -19.46 -9.58 -9.70
C LEU A 97 -20.50 -8.49 -10.09
N PRO A 98 -21.00 -7.72 -9.10
CA PRO A 98 -22.05 -6.75 -9.34
C PRO A 98 -21.61 -5.69 -10.35
N GLU A 99 -22.59 -5.02 -10.96
CA GLU A 99 -22.34 -4.06 -12.05
C GLU A 99 -21.30 -3.00 -11.68
N TRP A 100 -21.44 -2.38 -10.50
CA TRP A 100 -20.49 -1.38 -10.02
C TRP A 100 -19.06 -1.94 -9.95
N LEU A 101 -18.87 -3.20 -9.54
CA LEU A 101 -17.55 -3.80 -9.42
C LEU A 101 -16.94 -4.06 -10.80
N ARG A 102 -17.75 -4.45 -11.80
CA ARG A 102 -17.30 -4.59 -13.19
C ARG A 102 -16.82 -3.26 -13.75
N GLN A 103 -17.63 -2.22 -13.61
CA GLN A 103 -17.31 -0.88 -14.12
C GLN A 103 -16.05 -0.29 -13.45
N GLU A 104 -15.92 -0.46 -12.14
CA GLU A 104 -14.75 0.04 -11.40
C GLU A 104 -13.48 -0.74 -11.75
N ARG A 105 -13.57 -2.05 -12.02
CA ARG A 105 -12.42 -2.84 -12.52
C ARG A 105 -11.97 -2.40 -13.90
N ALA A 106 -12.92 -2.18 -14.81
CA ALA A 106 -12.61 -1.67 -16.15
C ALA A 106 -11.92 -0.30 -16.07
N THR A 107 -12.49 0.62 -15.29
CA THR A 107 -11.91 1.94 -15.03
C THR A 107 -10.49 1.83 -14.46
N GLN A 108 -10.30 0.98 -13.45
CA GLN A 108 -8.99 0.80 -12.82
C GLN A 108 -7.95 0.21 -13.78
N ALA A 109 -8.37 -0.68 -14.70
CA ALA A 109 -7.49 -1.24 -15.72
C ALA A 109 -7.01 -0.17 -16.70
N GLU A 110 -7.90 0.70 -17.18
CA GLU A 110 -7.56 1.81 -18.08
C GLU A 110 -6.62 2.81 -17.41
N VAL A 111 -6.90 3.19 -16.15
CA VAL A 111 -6.01 4.08 -15.37
C VAL A 111 -4.61 3.47 -15.22
N ARG A 112 -4.51 2.16 -15.00
CA ARG A 112 -3.21 1.48 -14.87
C ARG A 112 -2.43 1.47 -16.19
N LYS A 113 -3.10 1.23 -17.33
CA LYS A 113 -2.48 1.30 -18.66
C LYS A 113 -1.96 2.71 -18.94
N GLU A 114 -2.76 3.73 -18.64
CA GLU A 114 -2.35 5.12 -18.83
C GLU A 114 -1.17 5.50 -17.93
N ALA A 115 -1.21 5.12 -16.66
CA ALA A 115 -0.11 5.36 -15.73
C ALA A 115 1.20 4.70 -16.18
N ALA A 116 1.13 3.48 -16.74
CA ALA A 116 2.29 2.79 -17.30
C ALA A 116 2.87 3.55 -18.51
N ARG A 117 2.02 3.99 -19.44
CA ARG A 117 2.43 4.81 -20.61
C ARG A 117 3.11 6.11 -20.21
N VAL A 118 2.52 6.84 -19.25
CA VAL A 118 3.10 8.09 -18.74
C VAL A 118 4.43 7.84 -18.03
N LYS A 119 4.54 6.75 -17.27
CA LYS A 119 5.80 6.37 -16.60
C LYS A 119 6.90 6.07 -17.62
N GLU A 120 6.62 5.27 -18.64
CA GLU A 120 7.58 4.94 -19.70
C GLU A 120 8.05 6.20 -20.44
N LYS A 121 7.12 7.11 -20.78
CA LYS A 121 7.47 8.38 -21.41
C LYS A 121 8.43 9.21 -20.55
N ARG A 122 8.12 9.35 -19.25
CA ARG A 122 8.95 10.09 -18.30
C ARG A 122 10.33 9.45 -18.10
N GLU A 123 10.42 8.14 -18.14
CA GLU A 123 11.69 7.42 -18.05
C GLU A 123 12.56 7.66 -19.29
N LYS A 124 11.96 7.65 -20.49
CA LYS A 124 12.65 8.00 -21.74
C LYS A 124 13.13 9.45 -21.76
N GLU A 125 12.29 10.40 -21.38
CA GLU A 125 12.65 11.82 -21.29
C GLU A 125 13.83 12.03 -20.32
N LYS A 126 13.78 11.39 -19.15
CA LYS A 126 14.89 11.44 -18.16
C LYS A 126 16.17 10.78 -18.65
N ALA A 127 16.09 9.72 -19.45
CA ALA A 127 17.26 9.09 -20.04
C ALA A 127 17.91 10.04 -21.06
N GLN A 128 17.10 10.62 -21.96
CA GLN A 128 17.56 11.58 -22.96
C GLN A 128 18.19 12.83 -22.33
N GLU A 129 17.62 13.35 -21.24
CA GLU A 129 18.16 14.51 -20.52
C GLU A 129 19.51 14.18 -19.86
N LYS A 130 19.68 12.95 -19.34
CA LYS A 130 20.94 12.49 -18.76
C LYS A 130 22.02 12.29 -19.82
N ASP A 131 21.66 11.66 -20.95
CA ASP A 131 22.59 11.43 -22.06
C ASP A 131 23.09 12.77 -22.62
N ALA A 132 22.19 13.74 -22.81
CA ALA A 132 22.54 15.10 -23.26
C ALA A 132 23.42 15.87 -22.25
N ALA A 133 23.18 15.71 -20.94
CA ALA A 133 23.99 16.32 -19.90
C ALA A 133 25.38 15.67 -19.74
N GLU A 134 25.54 14.40 -20.14
CA GLU A 134 26.82 13.70 -20.13
C GLU A 134 27.67 14.06 -21.34
N ASP A 135 27.06 14.26 -22.51
CA ASP A 135 27.72 14.75 -23.73
C ASP A 135 28.22 16.21 -23.63
N ASP A 136 27.54 17.08 -22.86
CA ASP A 136 27.93 18.49 -22.67
C ASP A 136 29.07 18.67 -21.63
N LYS A 137 29.51 17.59 -20.96
CA LYS A 137 30.55 17.67 -19.94
C LYS A 137 31.92 17.94 -20.59
N PRO A 138 32.62 19.05 -20.26
CA PRO A 138 33.87 19.39 -20.94
C PRO A 138 34.90 18.30 -20.71
N ARG A 139 35.38 17.69 -21.81
CA ARG A 139 36.47 16.70 -21.82
C ARG A 139 37.71 17.34 -21.22
N ARG A 140 37.92 17.21 -19.91
CA ARG A 140 39.14 17.64 -19.23
C ARG A 140 40.32 16.89 -19.86
N ARG A 141 41.09 17.59 -20.70
CA ARG A 141 42.32 17.06 -21.30
C ARG A 141 43.33 16.78 -20.18
N PRO A 142 43.92 15.58 -20.10
CA PRO A 142 45.06 15.35 -19.22
C PRO A 142 46.29 16.09 -19.78
N SER A 143 47.05 16.74 -18.89
CA SER A 143 48.33 17.42 -19.17
C SER A 143 49.47 16.44 -19.35
#